data_AF-D3PTD9-F1
#
_entry.id   AF-D3PTD9-F1
#
_cell.length_a   1.000
_cell.length_b   1.000
_cell.length_c   1.000
_cell.angle_alpha   90.00
_cell.angle_beta   90.00
_cell.angle_gamma   90.00
#
_symmetry.space_group_name_H-M   'P 1'
#
loop_
_entity.id
_entity.type
_entity.pdbx_description
1 polymer ?
#
loop_
_entity_poly.entity_id
_entity_poly.type
_entity_poly.pdbx_seq_one_letter_code
_entity_poly.pdbx_strand_id
1 'polypeptide(L)' 'MEHKPTVGDLNDEIYILHREGRYTREDFERLWPQLVEAAGDDLEALETVWILSPKDWWEEKRRALEELSLKNALPPRER' A
#
# COMPACT_ATOMS: atom_id res chain seq x y z
N MET A 1 -19.23 1.46 -16.74
CA MET A 1 -18.79 0.81 -15.49
C MET A 1 -17.31 1.14 -15.36
N GLU A 2 -16.92 1.94 -14.37
CA GLU A 2 -15.51 2.20 -14.11
C GLU A 2 -14.90 0.93 -13.50
N HIS A 3 -13.88 0.37 -14.14
CA HIS A 3 -13.16 -0.79 -13.62
C HIS A 3 -12.12 -0.27 -12.62
N LYS A 4 -12.33 -0.54 -11.33
CA LYS A 4 -11.31 -0.25 -10.32
C LYS A 4 -10.17 -1.26 -10.45
N PRO A 5 -8.90 -0.84 -10.40
CA PRO A 5 -7.77 -1.74 -10.49
C PRO A 5 -7.74 -2.68 -9.28
N THR A 6 -7.40 -3.95 -9.52
CA THR A 6 -7.17 -4.93 -8.46
C THR A 6 -5.76 -4.80 -7.88
N VAL A 7 -5.51 -5.43 -6.73
CA VAL A 7 -4.14 -5.52 -6.18
C VAL A 7 -3.17 -6.18 -7.17
N GLY A 8 -3.65 -7.17 -7.95
CA GLY A 8 -2.86 -7.81 -9.00
C GLY A 8 -2.42 -6.83 -10.08
N ASP A 9 -3.35 -6.02 -10.61
CA ASP A 9 -3.05 -5.01 -11.64
C ASP A 9 -2.01 -3.99 -11.15
N LEU A 10 -2.14 -3.55 -9.89
CA LEU A 10 -1.24 -2.58 -9.29
C LEU A 10 0.14 -3.17 -8.98
N ASN A 11 0.20 -4.43 -8.53
CA ASN A 11 1.46 -5.15 -8.31
C ASN A 11 2.21 -5.38 -9.64
N ASP A 12 1.51 -5.70 -10.72
CA ASP A 12 2.08 -5.83 -12.05
C ASP A 12 2.68 -4.50 -12.54
N GLU A 13 1.99 -3.37 -12.29
CA GLU A 13 2.51 -2.05 -12.62
C GLU A 13 3.82 -1.73 -11.86
N ILE A 14 3.85 -1.97 -10.54
CA ILE A 14 5.06 -1.80 -9.73
C ILE A 14 6.19 -2.70 -10.24
N TYR A 15 5.88 -3.96 -10.53
CA TYR A 15 6.86 -4.90 -11.04
C TYR A 15 7.47 -4.45 -12.37
N ILE A 16 6.65 -3.96 -13.31
CA ILE A 16 7.12 -3.42 -14.59
C ILE A 16 8.02 -2.20 -14.36
N LEU A 17 7.58 -1.23 -13.56
CA LEU A 17 8.36 -0.03 -13.25
C LEU A 17 9.69 -0.37 -12.58
N HIS A 18 9.68 -1.32 -11.64
CA HIS A 18 10.88 -1.76 -10.93
C HIS A 18 11.86 -2.45 -11.88
N ARG A 19 11.36 -3.39 -12.68
CA ARG A 19 12.15 -4.14 -13.67
C ARG A 19 12.82 -3.22 -14.70
N GLU A 20 12.14 -2.14 -15.09
CA GLU A 20 12.66 -1.15 -16.03
C GLU A 20 13.56 -0.10 -15.38
N GLY A 21 13.76 -0.15 -14.06
CA GLY A 21 14.55 0.84 -13.32
C GLY A 21 13.89 2.23 -13.27
N ARG A 22 12.58 2.30 -13.50
CA ARG A 22 11.78 3.53 -13.51
C ARG A 22 10.90 3.69 -12.27
N TYR A 23 10.99 2.75 -11.32
CA TYR A 23 10.18 2.82 -10.11
C TYR A 23 10.68 3.91 -9.17
N THR A 24 9.94 5.02 -9.13
CA THR A 24 10.29 6.19 -8.32
C THR A 24 9.42 6.29 -7.06
N ARG A 25 9.81 7.21 -6.16
CA ARG A 25 9.01 7.53 -4.98
C ARG A 25 7.64 8.08 -5.36
N GLU A 26 7.55 8.86 -6.45
CA GLU A 26 6.29 9.42 -6.94
C GLU A 26 5.33 8.32 -7.41
N ASP A 27 5.86 7.29 -8.08
CA ASP A 27 5.06 6.11 -8.47
C ASP A 27 4.54 5.36 -7.26
N PHE A 28 5.40 5.13 -6.27
CA PHE A 28 4.99 4.51 -5.00
C PHE A 28 3.88 5.33 -4.32
N GLU A 29 4.06 6.64 -4.17
CA GLU A 29 3.07 7.52 -3.51
C GLU A 29 1.74 7.60 -4.28
N ARG A 30 1.77 7.47 -5.61
CA ARG A 30 0.58 7.38 -6.46
C ARG A 30 -0.14 6.02 -6.33
N LEU A 31 0.60 4.92 -6.29
CA LEU A 31 0.06 3.56 -6.29
C LEU A 31 -0.37 3.09 -4.90
N TRP A 32 0.34 3.52 -3.86
CA TRP A 32 0.10 3.12 -2.48
C TRP A 32 -1.36 3.29 -2.00
N PRO A 33 -2.03 4.45 -2.16
CA PRO A 33 -3.41 4.59 -1.70
C PRO A 33 -4.38 3.65 -2.44
N GLN A 34 -4.13 3.40 -3.72
CA GLN A 34 -4.95 2.49 -4.54
C GLN A 34 -4.75 1.04 -4.10
N LEU A 35 -3.52 0.66 -3.77
CA LEU A 35 -3.17 -0.65 -3.23
C LEU A 35 -3.84 -0.89 -1.88
N VAL A 36 -3.80 0.09 -0.97
CA VAL A 36 -4.47 -0.01 0.34
C VAL A 36 -5.99 -0.12 0.17
N GLU A 37 -6.59 0.67 -0.73
CA GLU A 37 -8.03 0.57 -1.03
C GLU A 37 -8.39 -0.80 -1.62
N ALA A 38 -7.59 -1.31 -2.56
CA ALA A 38 -7.85 -2.59 -3.22
C ALA A 38 -7.58 -3.80 -2.31
N ALA A 39 -6.60 -3.70 -1.40
CA ALA A 39 -6.25 -4.75 -0.44
C ALA A 39 -7.29 -4.85 0.70
N GLY A 40 -7.87 -3.72 1.12
CA GLY A 40 -8.81 -3.70 2.24
C GLY A 40 -8.16 -4.23 3.52
N ASP A 41 -8.71 -5.32 4.06
CA ASP A 41 -8.18 -5.99 5.26
C ASP A 41 -7.06 -7.00 4.96
N ASP A 42 -6.84 -7.36 3.69
CA ASP A 42 -5.81 -8.31 3.28
C ASP A 42 -4.46 -7.61 3.07
N LEU A 43 -3.79 -7.30 4.18
CA LEU A 43 -2.48 -6.65 4.14
C LEU A 43 -1.37 -7.55 3.58
N GLU A 44 -1.55 -8.88 3.55
CA GLU A 44 -0.59 -9.80 2.93
C GLU A 44 -0.51 -9.57 1.42
N ALA A 45 -1.60 -9.12 0.78
CA ALA A 45 -1.62 -8.77 -0.63
C ALA A 45 -0.64 -7.62 -0.99
N LEU A 46 -0.18 -6.85 0.00
CA LEU A 46 0.79 -5.77 -0.16
C LEU A 46 2.26 -6.23 -0.04
N GLU A 47 2.53 -7.51 0.17
CA GLU A 47 3.90 -8.04 0.33
C GLU A 47 4.80 -7.74 -0.88
N THR A 48 4.23 -7.74 -2.10
CA THR A 48 4.99 -7.39 -3.31
C THR A 48 5.54 -5.96 -3.26
N VAL A 49 4.76 -5.03 -2.72
CA VAL A 49 5.17 -3.63 -2.53
C VAL A 49 6.30 -3.56 -1.52
N TRP A 50 6.24 -4.37 -0.46
CA TRP A 50 7.30 -4.46 0.55
C TRP A 50 8.62 -4.97 -0.06
N ILE A 51 8.56 -5.98 -0.92
CA ILE A 51 9.75 -6.57 -1.55
C ILE A 51 10.38 -5.62 -2.56
N LEU A 52 9.58 -4.93 -3.39
CA LEU A 52 10.07 -4.16 -4.53
C LEU A 52 10.38 -2.68 -4.20
N SER A 53 9.89 -2.17 -3.07
CA SER A 53 10.09 -0.78 -2.68
C SER A 53 11.27 -0.58 -1.73
N PRO A 54 12.01 0.53 -1.86
CA PRO A 54 12.98 0.95 -0.86
C PRO A 54 12.41 0.93 0.55
N LYS A 55 13.25 0.54 1.51
CA LYS A 55 12.81 0.24 2.86
C LYS A 55 12.16 1.43 3.57
N ASP A 56 12.73 2.61 3.38
CA ASP A 56 12.27 3.83 4.01
C ASP A 56 10.87 4.26 3.54
N TRP A 57 10.49 3.95 2.29
CA TRP A 57 9.20 4.35 1.74
C TRP A 57 8.05 3.56 2.38
N TRP A 58 8.20 2.23 2.47
CA TRP A 58 7.14 1.40 3.05
C TRP A 58 7.12 1.49 4.58
N GLU A 59 8.25 1.73 5.27
CA GLU A 59 8.25 1.92 6.72
C GLU A 59 7.46 3.16 7.15
N GLU A 60 7.55 4.25 6.38
CA GLU A 60 6.74 5.46 6.59
C GLU A 60 5.24 5.15 6.51
N LYS A 61 4.83 4.39 5.49
CA LYS A 61 3.41 4.06 5.28
C LYS A 61 2.90 2.97 6.21
N ARG A 62 3.70 1.95 6.54
CA ARG A 62 3.34 0.91 7.52
C ARG A 62 3.07 1.53 8.87
N ARG A 63 3.93 2.46 9.32
CA ARG A 63 3.71 3.16 10.59
C ARG A 63 2.38 3.91 10.59
N ALA A 64 2.04 4.58 9.48
CA ALA A 64 0.75 5.27 9.35
C ALA A 64 -0.45 4.29 9.39
N LEU A 65 -0.34 3.12 8.76
CA LEU A 65 -1.35 2.05 8.83
C LEU A 65 -1.49 1.47 10.24
N GLU A 66 -0.37 1.19 10.93
CA GLU A 66 -0.36 0.73 12.32
C GLU A 66 -1.02 1.75 13.24
N GLU A 67 -0.74 3.04 13.07
CA GLU A 67 -1.37 4.10 13.85
C GLU A 67 -2.88 4.23 13.59
N LEU A 68 -3.32 4.07 12.33
CA LEU A 68 -4.74 4.05 11.98
C LEU A 68 -5.44 2.82 12.55
N SER A 69 -4.82 1.65 12.46
CA SER A 69 -5.33 0.41 13.05
C SER A 69 -5.44 0.52 14.57
N LEU A 70 -4.40 1.01 15.25
CA LEU A 70 -4.39 1.18 16.70
C LEU A 70 -5.48 2.17 17.18
N LYS A 71 -5.72 3.25 16.42
CA LYS A 71 -6.79 4.23 16.72
C LYS A 71 -8.18 3.64 16.52
N ASN A 72 -8.38 2.75 15.55
CA ASN A 72 -9.67 2.10 15.30
C ASN A 72 -9.90 0.88 16.21
N ALA A 73 -8.85 0.22 16.68
CA ALA A 73 -8.91 -0.94 17.58
C ALA A 73 -9.22 -0.56 19.05
N LEU A 74 -9.09 0.72 19.42
CA LEU A 74 -9.49 1.21 20.74
C LEU A 74 -10.98 1.58 20.70
N PRO A 75 -11.86 0.96 21.52
CA PRO A 75 -13.21 1.47 21.68
C PRO A 75 -13.13 2.92 22.19
N PRO A 76 -14.03 3.83 21.78
CA PRO A 76 -14.09 5.15 22.38
C PRO A 76 -14.25 4.93 23.88
N ARG A 77 -13.33 5.46 24.69
CA ARG A 77 -13.49 5.45 26.15
C ARG A 77 -14.80 6.16 26.44
N GLU A 78 -15.85 5.37 26.72
CA GLU A 78 -17.11 5.89 27.24
C GLU A 78 -16.76 6.75 28.45
N ARG A 79 -17.14 8.02 28.36
CA ARG A 79 -16.84 9.06 29.34
C ARG A 79 -18.08 9.34 30.17
#